data_AF-A0A1B6M9S5-F1
#
_entry.id   AF-A0A1B6M9S5-F1
#
_cell.length_a   1.000
_cell.length_b   1.000
_cell.length_c   1.000
_cell.angle_alpha   90.00
_cell.angle_beta   90.00
_cell.angle_gamma   90.00
#
_symmetry.space_group_name_H-M   'P 1'
#
loop_
_entity.id
_entity.type
_entity.pdbx_description
1 polymer ?
#
loop_
_entity_poly.entity_id
_entity_poly.type
_entity_poly.pdbx_seq_one_letter_code
_entity_poly.pdbx_strand_id
1 'polypeptide(L)'
;MGRRIPGKKHKGVKDPIAQKELREEGLKHCINAPPKEIDFQEIPKSLERLMKLKQMTKEGMFNKRKKKTSNKTGLMDTSRLAGKERVLPGMTKPDRELPVLVQKPGEPEWIFLNRVKNATNDFIKEVKFEVKHNMKMKRDEKTGEVKFDKIEADPVDKMFEDKLTATKKHKKNPKGVSQPEGLSKTARRRMRLQARRADQGQTEREVKGGDDFSRLQDKVEFNEVVHRPPQLSALPRKA
;
A
#
# COMPACT_ATOMS: atom_id res chain seq x y z
N MET A 1 -15.39 -36.83 21.24
CA MET A 1 -13.99 -36.53 21.65
C MET A 1 -13.37 -35.60 20.60
N GLY A 2 -13.15 -34.33 20.93
CA GLY A 2 -12.60 -33.35 19.98
C GLY A 2 -11.11 -33.59 19.71
N ARG A 3 -10.69 -33.55 18.44
CA ARG A 3 -9.27 -33.66 18.07
C ARG A 3 -8.50 -32.40 18.55
N ARG A 4 -7.39 -32.62 19.25
CA ARG A 4 -6.51 -31.55 19.78
C ARG A 4 -5.76 -30.88 18.61
N ILE A 5 -5.93 -29.57 18.45
CA ILE A 5 -5.24 -28.79 17.41
C ILE A 5 -3.77 -28.61 17.83
N PRO A 6 -2.79 -28.98 16.98
CA PRO A 6 -1.38 -28.81 17.32
C PRO A 6 -0.99 -27.33 17.33
N GLY A 7 -0.24 -26.92 18.36
CA GLY A 7 0.25 -25.55 18.50
C GLY A 7 1.26 -25.16 17.42
N LYS A 8 1.37 -23.85 17.16
CA LYS A 8 2.32 -23.27 16.21
C LYS A 8 3.75 -23.44 16.76
N LYS A 9 4.60 -24.14 16.02
CA LYS A 9 6.03 -24.26 16.36
C LYS A 9 6.76 -22.95 16.03
N HIS A 10 7.55 -22.43 16.96
CA HIS A 10 8.43 -21.29 16.69
C HIS A 10 9.52 -21.73 15.70
N LYS A 11 9.68 -20.98 14.60
CA LYS A 11 10.80 -21.20 13.68
C LYS A 11 12.04 -20.58 14.30
N GLY A 12 13.17 -21.29 14.23
CA GLY A 12 14.46 -20.76 14.65
C GLY A 12 14.88 -19.53 13.82
N VAL A 13 15.95 -18.89 14.25
CA VAL A 13 16.58 -17.81 13.49
C VAL A 13 17.04 -18.37 12.14
N LYS A 14 16.65 -17.69 11.05
CA LYS A 14 16.91 -18.14 9.68
C LYS A 14 18.40 -18.24 9.39
N ASP A 15 19.15 -17.17 9.72
CA ASP A 15 20.60 -17.08 9.56
C ASP A 15 21.22 -16.43 10.82
N PRO A 16 21.82 -17.22 11.74
CA PRO A 16 22.29 -16.70 13.02
C PRO A 16 23.49 -15.75 12.88
N ILE A 17 24.32 -15.94 11.84
CA ILE A 17 25.53 -15.13 11.59
C ILE A 17 25.15 -13.72 11.13
N ALA A 18 24.27 -13.60 10.14
CA ALA A 18 23.82 -12.30 9.64
C ALA A 18 23.10 -11.47 10.73
N GLN A 19 22.31 -12.12 11.59
CA GLN A 19 21.66 -11.44 12.70
C GLN A 19 22.68 -10.95 13.75
N LYS A 20 23.75 -11.71 13.96
CA LYS A 20 24.86 -11.34 14.85
C LYS A 20 25.65 -10.15 14.29
N GLU A 21 25.99 -10.17 13.01
CA GLU A 21 26.70 -9.07 12.33
C GLU A 21 25.92 -7.75 12.43
N LEU A 22 24.61 -7.78 12.13
CA LEU A 22 23.75 -6.61 12.16
C LEU A 22 23.61 -6.04 13.60
N ARG A 23 23.59 -6.95 14.60
CA ARG A 23 23.62 -6.57 16.01
C ARG A 23 24.95 -5.93 16.40
N GLU A 24 26.08 -6.51 15.98
CA GLU A 24 27.42 -5.99 16.24
C GLU A 24 27.62 -4.63 15.57
N GLU A 25 27.15 -4.43 14.34
CA GLU A 25 27.18 -3.15 13.64
C GLU A 25 26.42 -2.04 14.35
N GLY A 26 25.22 -2.33 14.87
CA GLY A 26 24.47 -1.38 15.69
C GLY A 26 25.19 -1.02 16.98
N LEU A 27 25.86 -2.00 17.60
CA LEU A 27 26.62 -1.80 18.84
C LEU A 27 27.96 -1.08 18.65
N LYS A 28 28.54 -1.08 17.44
CA LYS A 28 29.81 -0.38 17.12
C LYS A 28 29.78 1.12 17.49
N HIS A 29 28.60 1.73 17.50
CA HIS A 29 28.42 3.15 17.76
C HIS A 29 27.85 3.47 19.16
N CYS A 30 27.46 2.46 19.92
CA CYS A 30 26.98 2.61 21.31
C CYS A 30 28.17 2.51 22.25
N ILE A 31 28.78 3.66 22.57
CA ILE A 31 30.00 3.73 23.37
C ILE A 31 29.66 4.21 24.77
N ASN A 32 29.50 3.27 25.71
CA ASN A 32 29.73 3.53 27.13
C ASN A 32 31.18 3.17 27.53
N ALA A 33 32.05 2.92 26.56
CA ALA A 33 33.46 2.63 26.79
C ALA A 33 34.25 3.95 26.95
N PRO A 34 35.30 3.98 27.79
CA PRO A 34 36.17 5.14 27.86
C PRO A 34 36.86 5.41 26.50
N PRO A 35 37.26 6.66 26.21
CA PRO A 35 38.07 6.98 25.03
C PRO A 35 39.32 6.11 24.97
N LYS A 36 39.73 5.70 23.75
CA LYS A 36 40.94 4.88 23.55
C LYS A 36 42.22 5.66 23.83
N GLU A 37 42.20 6.96 23.56
CA GLU A 37 43.31 7.89 23.78
C GLU A 37 42.77 9.05 24.62
N ILE A 38 43.43 9.34 25.73
CA ILE A 38 42.96 10.31 26.75
C ILE A 38 43.13 11.75 26.24
N ASP A 39 44.21 12.01 25.51
CA ASP A 39 44.56 13.35 25.01
C ASP A 39 44.00 13.64 23.61
N PHE A 40 43.34 12.66 22.99
CA PHE A 40 42.80 12.80 21.65
C PHE A 40 41.37 13.34 21.69
N GLN A 41 41.15 14.51 21.10
CA GLN A 41 39.82 15.08 20.92
C GLN A 41 39.33 14.83 19.48
N GLU A 42 38.33 13.96 19.32
CA GLU A 42 37.71 13.71 18.03
C GLU A 42 37.01 14.96 17.47
N ILE A 43 37.19 15.19 16.17
CA ILE A 43 36.44 16.20 15.44
C ILE A 43 34.96 15.79 15.40
N PRO A 44 34.01 16.70 15.68
CA PRO A 44 32.58 16.40 15.57
C PRO A 44 32.21 15.87 14.16
N LYS A 45 31.42 14.79 14.12
CA LYS A 45 30.97 14.13 12.86
C LYS A 45 30.26 15.09 11.89
N SER A 46 29.61 16.13 12.40
CA SER A 46 29.00 17.18 11.59
C SER A 46 30.04 17.96 10.77
N LEU A 47 31.16 18.33 11.38
CA LEU A 47 32.26 19.04 10.73
C LEU A 47 32.96 18.12 9.72
N GLU A 48 33.20 16.87 10.10
CA GLU A 48 33.79 15.87 9.21
C GLU A 48 32.99 15.68 7.92
N ARG A 49 31.65 15.62 8.02
CA ARG A 49 30.75 15.57 6.86
C ARG A 49 30.87 16.80 5.97
N LEU A 50 31.00 17.99 6.56
CA LEU A 50 31.16 19.23 5.80
C LEU A 50 32.51 19.26 5.06
N MET A 51 33.58 18.82 5.71
CA MET A 51 34.91 18.70 5.08
C MET A 51 34.88 17.72 3.90
N LYS A 52 34.22 16.56 4.06
CA LYS A 52 34.00 15.59 2.98
C LYS A 52 33.19 16.19 1.82
N LEU A 53 32.09 16.88 2.11
CA LEU A 53 31.30 17.56 1.08
C LEU A 53 32.11 18.61 0.32
N LYS A 54 32.96 19.37 1.03
CA LYS A 54 33.86 20.36 0.42
C LYS A 54 34.87 19.70 -0.52
N GLN A 55 35.47 18.58 -0.11
CA GLN A 55 36.38 17.79 -0.94
C GLN A 55 35.68 17.23 -2.18
N MET A 56 34.54 16.55 -2.01
CA MET A 56 33.74 16.01 -3.12
C MET A 56 33.29 17.11 -4.11
N THR A 57 33.01 18.31 -3.61
CA THR A 57 32.69 19.47 -4.46
C THR A 57 33.91 19.97 -5.23
N LYS A 58 35.08 20.03 -4.58
CA LYS A 58 36.36 20.38 -5.22
C LYS A 58 36.77 19.37 -6.29
N GLU A 59 36.52 18.09 -6.04
CA GLU A 59 36.76 16.96 -6.95
C GLU A 59 35.75 16.91 -8.10
N GLY A 60 34.73 17.77 -8.11
CA GLY A 60 33.76 17.85 -9.20
C GLY A 60 32.79 16.68 -9.25
N MET A 61 32.63 15.92 -8.16
CA MET A 61 31.73 14.76 -8.10
C MET A 61 30.24 15.14 -8.25
N PHE A 62 29.90 16.43 -8.11
CA PHE A 62 28.54 16.92 -8.31
C PHE A 62 28.34 17.44 -9.73
N ASN A 63 27.55 16.70 -10.53
CA ASN A 63 27.14 17.13 -11.86
C ASN A 63 26.25 18.37 -11.78
N LYS A 64 26.67 19.47 -12.43
CA LYS A 64 25.82 20.66 -12.61
C LYS A 64 24.58 20.26 -13.40
N ARG A 65 23.38 20.51 -12.86
CA ARG A 65 22.11 20.29 -13.59
C ARG A 65 22.15 21.10 -14.89
N LYS A 66 22.11 20.41 -16.03
CA LYS A 66 21.99 21.06 -17.35
C LYS A 66 20.68 21.86 -17.39
N LYS A 67 20.76 23.15 -17.75
CA LYS A 67 19.56 23.97 -17.99
C LYS A 67 18.79 23.36 -19.17
N LYS A 68 17.48 23.12 -19.00
CA LYS A 68 16.62 22.60 -20.06
C LYS A 68 16.53 23.66 -21.17
N THR A 69 16.94 23.32 -22.39
CA THR A 69 16.68 24.15 -23.58
C THR A 69 15.18 24.18 -23.83
N SER A 70 14.56 25.36 -23.84
CA SER A 70 13.17 25.49 -24.30
C SER A 70 13.10 25.19 -25.79
N ASN A 71 11.99 24.59 -26.23
CA ASN A 71 11.81 24.22 -27.64
C ASN A 71 11.75 25.48 -28.52
N LYS A 72 12.55 25.51 -29.58
CA LYS A 72 12.63 26.63 -30.55
C LYS A 72 11.28 26.97 -31.22
N THR A 73 10.34 26.02 -31.27
CA THR A 73 9.03 26.20 -31.91
C THR A 73 7.91 26.60 -30.94
N GLY A 74 8.10 26.47 -29.62
CA GLY A 74 7.04 26.72 -28.63
C GLY A 74 5.84 25.75 -28.68
N LEU A 75 5.81 24.79 -29.61
CA LEU A 75 4.73 23.80 -29.74
C LEU A 75 4.88 22.68 -28.70
N MET A 76 3.74 22.30 -28.11
CA MET A 76 3.64 21.19 -27.18
C MET A 76 3.67 19.83 -27.91
N ASP A 77 4.39 18.87 -27.36
CA ASP A 77 4.63 17.58 -27.97
C ASP A 77 4.73 16.50 -26.90
N THR A 78 3.83 15.52 -26.99
CA THR A 78 3.71 14.41 -26.03
C THR A 78 4.71 13.28 -26.28
N SER A 79 5.33 13.19 -27.47
CA SER A 79 6.33 12.14 -27.77
C SER A 79 7.51 12.17 -26.78
N ARG A 80 7.87 13.37 -26.32
CA ARG A 80 8.99 13.62 -25.38
C ARG A 80 8.70 13.17 -23.94
N LEU A 81 7.46 12.82 -23.66
CA LEU A 81 7.01 12.27 -22.38
C LEU A 81 7.12 10.75 -22.36
N ALA A 82 7.00 10.09 -23.52
CA ALA A 82 7.10 8.64 -23.64
C ALA A 82 8.52 8.13 -23.30
N GLY A 83 8.61 6.96 -22.67
CA GLY A 83 9.87 6.23 -22.45
C GLY A 83 10.67 6.58 -21.18
N LYS A 84 10.11 7.37 -20.26
CA LYS A 84 10.74 7.67 -18.94
C LYS A 84 10.20 6.81 -17.80
N GLU A 85 9.45 5.77 -18.10
CA GLU A 85 8.78 4.95 -17.11
C GLU A 85 9.78 3.97 -16.47
N ARG A 86 9.72 3.83 -15.14
CA ARG A 86 10.59 2.92 -14.41
C ARG A 86 9.93 1.55 -14.39
N VAL A 87 10.55 0.56 -15.03
CA VAL A 87 10.11 -0.84 -14.95
C VAL A 87 10.41 -1.36 -13.54
N LEU A 88 9.38 -1.73 -12.79
CA LEU A 88 9.53 -2.32 -11.46
C LEU A 88 9.79 -3.84 -11.58
N PRO A 89 10.53 -4.45 -10.63
CA PRO A 89 10.70 -5.90 -10.58
C PRO A 89 9.33 -6.61 -10.53
N GLY A 90 9.11 -7.56 -11.44
CA GLY A 90 7.85 -8.30 -11.56
C GLY A 90 6.87 -7.77 -12.61
N MET A 91 7.17 -6.65 -13.28
CA MET A 91 6.43 -6.21 -14.47
C MET A 91 6.94 -6.97 -15.71
N THR A 92 6.23 -8.03 -16.12
CA THR A 92 6.57 -8.83 -17.31
C THR A 92 5.78 -8.47 -18.56
N LYS A 93 4.65 -7.77 -18.41
CA LYS A 93 3.80 -7.35 -19.52
C LYS A 93 4.35 -6.06 -20.14
N PRO A 94 4.51 -5.99 -21.48
CA PRO A 94 4.90 -4.74 -22.12
C PRO A 94 3.78 -3.71 -21.99
N ASP A 95 4.16 -2.47 -21.71
CA ASP A 95 3.21 -1.35 -21.67
C ASP A 95 2.63 -1.11 -23.06
N ARG A 96 1.36 -0.70 -23.09
CA ARG A 96 0.69 -0.36 -24.34
C ARG A 96 1.16 1.01 -24.82
N GLU A 97 1.44 1.12 -26.11
CA GLU A 97 1.92 2.35 -26.73
C GLU A 97 0.88 3.48 -26.60
N LEU A 98 1.32 4.62 -26.07
CA LEU A 98 0.48 5.81 -25.93
C LEU A 98 0.37 6.55 -27.27
N PRO A 99 -0.79 7.15 -27.57
CA PRO A 99 -0.94 7.96 -28.77
C PRO A 99 -0.04 9.19 -28.72
N VAL A 100 0.77 9.39 -29.75
CA VAL A 100 1.63 10.56 -29.88
C VAL A 100 0.85 11.73 -30.47
N LEU A 101 0.75 12.80 -29.70
CA LEU A 101 0.06 14.04 -30.05
C LEU A 101 1.03 15.22 -30.04
N VAL A 102 1.01 15.99 -31.12
CA VAL A 102 1.74 17.25 -31.29
C VAL A 102 0.73 18.38 -31.49
N GLN A 103 0.97 19.55 -30.89
CA GLN A 103 0.16 20.74 -31.10
C GLN A 103 0.27 21.20 -32.56
N LYS A 104 -0.87 21.51 -33.20
CA LYS A 104 -0.87 22.02 -34.57
C LYS A 104 -0.44 23.49 -34.60
N PRO A 105 0.18 23.97 -35.69
CA PRO A 105 0.45 25.40 -35.84
C PRO A 105 -0.87 26.20 -35.79
N GLY A 106 -0.93 27.23 -34.93
CA GLY A 106 -2.13 28.06 -34.73
C GLY A 106 -3.19 27.46 -33.79
N GLU A 107 -2.99 26.25 -33.27
CA GLU A 107 -3.88 25.66 -32.26
C GLU A 107 -3.60 26.29 -30.88
N PRO A 108 -4.59 26.87 -30.20
CA PRO A 108 -4.38 27.38 -28.85
C PRO A 108 -4.19 26.22 -27.87
N GLU A 109 -3.42 26.46 -26.81
CA GLU A 109 -3.02 25.43 -25.85
C GLU A 109 -4.19 24.62 -25.28
N TRP A 110 -5.29 25.30 -24.93
CA TRP A 110 -6.46 24.64 -24.34
C TRP A 110 -7.16 23.67 -25.30
N ILE A 111 -7.17 23.95 -26.61
CA ILE A 111 -7.71 23.01 -27.62
C ILE A 111 -6.82 21.78 -27.70
N PHE A 112 -5.50 21.99 -27.72
CA PHE A 112 -4.54 20.90 -27.71
C PHE A 112 -4.69 20.02 -26.46
N LEU A 113 -4.80 20.63 -25.28
CA LEU A 113 -5.02 19.92 -24.02
C LEU A 113 -6.35 19.15 -24.02
N ASN A 114 -7.42 19.71 -24.62
CA ASN A 114 -8.68 19.00 -24.80
C ASN A 114 -8.53 17.79 -25.74
N ARG A 115 -7.76 17.91 -26.83
CA ARG A 115 -7.45 16.77 -27.71
C ARG A 115 -6.68 15.68 -26.96
N VAL A 116 -5.67 16.07 -26.18
CA VAL A 116 -4.91 15.15 -25.32
C VAL A 116 -5.85 14.45 -24.34
N LYS A 117 -6.71 15.20 -23.63
CA LYS A 117 -7.69 14.64 -22.70
C LYS A 117 -8.62 13.63 -23.38
N ASN A 118 -9.13 13.94 -24.56
CA ASN A 118 -10.02 13.03 -25.28
C ASN A 118 -9.29 11.75 -25.70
N ALA A 119 -8.11 11.87 -26.30
CA ALA A 119 -7.29 10.73 -26.68
C ALA A 119 -6.92 9.85 -25.47
N THR A 120 -6.59 10.46 -24.32
CA THR A 120 -6.32 9.69 -23.08
C THR A 120 -7.57 8.98 -22.56
N ASN A 121 -8.74 9.61 -22.63
CA ASN A 121 -9.97 8.99 -22.19
C ASN A 121 -10.35 7.82 -23.08
N ASP A 122 -10.16 7.94 -24.39
CA ASP A 122 -10.44 6.87 -25.34
C ASP A 122 -9.47 5.70 -25.14
N PHE A 123 -8.18 5.99 -24.98
CA PHE A 123 -7.18 4.98 -24.63
C PHE A 123 -7.53 4.23 -23.34
N ILE A 124 -7.95 4.94 -22.28
CA ILE A 124 -8.38 4.31 -21.01
C ILE A 124 -9.61 3.42 -21.22
N LYS A 125 -10.58 3.84 -22.04
CA LYS A 125 -11.77 3.03 -22.34
C LYS A 125 -11.38 1.75 -23.08
N GLU A 126 -10.46 1.84 -24.02
CA GLU A 126 -9.97 0.70 -24.78
C GLU A 126 -9.26 -0.30 -23.89
N VAL A 127 -8.30 0.15 -23.06
CA VAL A 127 -7.60 -0.74 -22.11
C VAL A 127 -8.58 -1.40 -21.15
N LYS A 128 -9.59 -0.68 -20.66
CA LYS A 128 -10.65 -1.27 -19.83
C LYS A 128 -11.45 -2.33 -20.57
N PHE A 129 -11.73 -2.11 -21.85
CA PHE A 129 -12.43 -3.08 -22.69
C PHE A 129 -11.58 -4.34 -22.93
N GLU A 130 -10.29 -4.16 -23.24
CA GLU A 130 -9.31 -5.23 -23.42
C GLU A 130 -9.23 -6.13 -22.19
N VAL A 131 -9.07 -5.53 -21.01
CA VAL A 131 -9.00 -6.25 -19.73
C VAL A 131 -10.31 -6.99 -19.43
N LYS A 132 -11.45 -6.35 -19.68
CA LYS A 132 -12.76 -6.95 -19.38
C LYS A 132 -13.09 -8.17 -20.25
N HIS A 133 -12.61 -8.16 -21.49
CA HIS A 133 -12.95 -9.19 -22.47
C HIS A 133 -11.77 -10.10 -22.83
N ASN A 134 -10.61 -9.90 -22.22
CA ASN A 134 -9.36 -10.62 -22.53
C ASN A 134 -9.03 -10.58 -24.03
N MET A 135 -9.17 -9.41 -24.65
CA MET A 135 -8.87 -9.19 -26.05
C MET A 135 -7.85 -8.07 -26.19
N LYS A 136 -6.99 -8.12 -27.20
CA LYS A 136 -6.11 -7.02 -27.62
C LYS A 136 -6.77 -6.27 -28.76
N MET A 137 -6.92 -4.96 -28.62
CA MET A 137 -7.44 -4.11 -29.67
C MET A 137 -6.29 -3.51 -30.47
N LYS A 138 -6.23 -3.80 -31.77
CA LYS A 138 -5.27 -3.22 -32.71
C LYS A 138 -6.00 -2.26 -33.64
N ARG A 139 -5.45 -1.04 -33.79
CA ARG A 139 -5.93 -0.04 -34.75
C ARG A 139 -4.93 0.06 -35.88
N ASP A 140 -5.41 -0.09 -37.11
CA ASP A 140 -4.60 0.14 -38.30
C ASP A 140 -4.49 1.65 -38.53
N GLU A 141 -3.27 2.21 -38.49
CA GLU A 141 -3.03 3.67 -38.60
C GLU A 141 -3.50 4.27 -39.94
N LYS A 142 -3.56 3.47 -41.00
CA LYS A 142 -3.88 3.91 -42.36
C LYS A 142 -5.39 3.87 -42.65
N THR A 143 -6.06 2.80 -42.24
CA THR A 143 -7.47 2.53 -42.58
C THR A 143 -8.43 2.88 -41.44
N GLY A 144 -7.94 2.99 -40.20
CA GLY A 144 -8.78 3.19 -39.02
C GLY A 144 -9.59 1.96 -38.62
N GLU A 145 -9.39 0.82 -39.29
CA GLU A 145 -10.02 -0.45 -38.94
C GLU A 145 -9.53 -0.96 -37.58
N VAL A 146 -10.44 -1.53 -36.82
CA VAL A 146 -10.18 -2.06 -35.47
C VAL A 146 -10.28 -3.57 -35.49
N LYS A 147 -9.17 -4.25 -35.18
CA LYS A 147 -9.09 -5.72 -35.08
C LYS A 147 -8.96 -6.12 -33.62
N PHE A 148 -9.61 -7.23 -33.25
CA PHE A 148 -9.58 -7.79 -31.90
C PHE A 148 -8.92 -9.16 -31.92
N ASP A 149 -7.80 -9.30 -31.21
CA ASP A 149 -7.12 -10.57 -31.03
C ASP A 149 -7.45 -11.11 -29.63
N LYS A 150 -7.89 -12.37 -29.52
CA LYS A 150 -8.12 -12.97 -28.19
C LYS A 150 -6.77 -13.23 -27.51
N ILE A 151 -6.64 -12.80 -26.26
CA ILE A 151 -5.46 -13.08 -25.45
C ILE A 151 -5.83 -14.22 -24.49
N GLU A 152 -4.99 -15.26 -24.44
CA GLU A 152 -5.13 -16.29 -23.41
C GLU A 152 -4.82 -15.69 -22.03
N ALA A 153 -5.73 -15.85 -21.07
CA ALA A 153 -5.51 -15.29 -19.75
C ALA A 153 -4.36 -16.00 -19.03
N ASP A 154 -3.47 -15.21 -18.44
CA ASP A 154 -2.33 -15.72 -17.70
C ASP A 154 -2.78 -16.64 -16.56
N PRO A 155 -2.01 -17.71 -16.26
CA PRO A 155 -2.35 -18.64 -15.18
C PRO A 155 -2.43 -17.93 -13.82
N VAL A 156 -1.62 -16.88 -13.61
CA VAL A 156 -1.64 -16.07 -12.38
C VAL A 156 -2.94 -15.28 -12.23
N ASP A 157 -3.41 -14.68 -13.32
CA ASP A 157 -4.65 -13.90 -13.34
C ASP A 157 -5.86 -14.81 -13.08
N LYS A 158 -5.90 -16.00 -13.71
CA LYS A 158 -6.91 -17.04 -13.44
C LYS A 158 -6.93 -17.46 -11.96
N MET A 159 -5.76 -17.71 -11.36
CA MET A 159 -5.67 -18.05 -9.93
C MET A 159 -6.18 -16.92 -9.02
N PHE A 160 -6.00 -15.66 -9.42
CA PHE A 160 -6.50 -14.52 -8.65
C PHE A 160 -8.03 -14.41 -8.75
N GLU A 161 -8.60 -14.61 -9.94
CA GLU A 161 -10.05 -14.65 -10.13
C GLU A 161 -10.70 -15.81 -9.36
N ASP A 162 -10.09 -17.00 -9.37
CA ASP A 162 -10.57 -18.15 -8.59
C ASP A 162 -10.58 -17.86 -7.08
N LYS A 163 -9.56 -17.18 -6.55
CA LYS A 163 -9.52 -16.74 -5.15
C LYS A 163 -10.60 -15.70 -4.85
N LEU A 164 -10.81 -14.74 -5.74
CA LEU A 164 -11.86 -13.72 -5.59
C LEU A 164 -13.26 -14.33 -5.65
N THR A 165 -13.50 -15.32 -6.51
CA THR A 165 -14.80 -16.00 -6.60
C THR A 165 -15.03 -16.95 -5.43
N ALA A 166 -14.01 -17.66 -4.95
CA ALA A 166 -14.09 -18.52 -3.76
C ALA A 166 -14.45 -17.71 -2.50
N THR A 167 -13.80 -16.57 -2.28
CA THR A 167 -14.09 -15.67 -1.15
C THR A 167 -15.49 -15.05 -1.25
N LYS A 168 -15.99 -14.75 -2.46
CA LYS A 168 -17.37 -14.28 -2.67
C LYS A 168 -18.41 -15.37 -2.45
N LYS A 169 -18.11 -16.64 -2.76
CA LYS A 169 -19.02 -17.78 -2.51
C LYS A 169 -19.25 -18.00 -1.02
N HIS A 170 -18.24 -17.79 -0.16
CA HIS A 170 -18.40 -17.85 1.30
C HIS A 170 -19.13 -16.64 1.92
N LYS A 171 -19.40 -15.58 1.15
CA LYS A 171 -20.17 -14.40 1.58
C LYS A 171 -21.63 -14.40 1.11
N LYS A 172 -22.11 -15.44 0.43
CA LYS A 172 -23.54 -15.54 0.06
C LYS A 172 -24.38 -15.97 1.28
N ASN A 173 -24.83 -14.93 2.00
CA ASN A 173 -25.98 -14.78 2.90
C ASN A 173 -26.11 -15.69 4.13
N PRO A 174 -26.16 -15.14 5.36
CA PRO A 174 -27.10 -15.66 6.34
C PRO A 174 -28.51 -15.37 5.81
N LYS A 175 -29.29 -16.43 5.53
CA LYS A 175 -30.75 -16.33 5.40
C LYS A 175 -31.28 -15.85 6.76
N GLY A 176 -31.81 -14.63 6.85
CA GLY A 176 -32.45 -14.21 8.11
C GLY A 176 -32.62 -12.72 8.39
N VAL A 177 -32.71 -11.83 7.39
CA VAL A 177 -33.24 -10.48 7.65
C VAL A 177 -34.28 -10.17 6.59
N SER A 178 -35.54 -10.14 7.00
CA SER A 178 -36.69 -9.73 6.21
C SER A 178 -36.45 -8.31 5.67
N GLN A 179 -36.46 -8.20 4.34
CA GLN A 179 -36.51 -6.90 3.67
C GLN A 179 -37.93 -6.35 3.83
N PRO A 180 -38.14 -5.08 4.23
CA PRO A 180 -39.46 -4.47 4.13
C PRO A 180 -39.80 -4.25 2.65
N GLU A 181 -40.75 -5.04 2.15
CA GLU A 181 -41.31 -4.88 0.82
C GLU A 181 -42.09 -3.56 0.72
N GLY A 182 -42.02 -2.88 -0.43
CA GLY A 182 -42.84 -1.70 -0.75
C GLY A 182 -42.16 -0.32 -0.79
N LEU A 183 -40.94 -0.16 -0.27
CA LEU A 183 -40.28 1.17 -0.25
C LEU A 183 -39.50 1.48 -1.53
N SER A 184 -39.75 2.66 -2.12
CA SER A 184 -38.97 3.25 -3.22
C SER A 184 -37.46 3.29 -2.93
N LYS A 185 -36.62 3.17 -3.98
CA LYS A 185 -35.14 3.25 -3.88
C LYS A 185 -34.67 4.52 -3.15
N THR A 186 -35.38 5.64 -3.29
CA THR A 186 -35.04 6.91 -2.64
C THR A 186 -35.37 6.89 -1.14
N ALA A 187 -36.53 6.33 -0.76
CA ALA A 187 -36.94 6.16 0.63
C ALA A 187 -35.97 5.24 1.41
N ARG A 188 -35.53 4.13 0.78
CA ARG A 188 -34.52 3.22 1.34
C ARG A 188 -33.18 3.93 1.58
N ARG A 189 -32.73 4.77 0.64
CA ARG A 189 -31.49 5.54 0.78
C ARG A 189 -31.59 6.53 1.95
N ARG A 190 -32.75 7.17 2.13
CA ARG A 190 -32.99 8.14 3.20
C ARG A 190 -33.00 7.48 4.59
N MET A 191 -33.67 6.34 4.74
CA MET A 191 -33.64 5.54 5.97
C MET A 191 -32.23 5.09 6.33
N ARG A 192 -31.46 4.60 5.35
CA ARG A 192 -30.08 4.15 5.59
C ARG A 192 -29.15 5.29 6.02
N LEU A 193 -29.39 6.50 5.51
CA LEU A 193 -28.65 7.71 5.89
C LEU A 193 -29.02 8.18 7.30
N GLN A 194 -30.30 8.08 7.68
CA GLN A 194 -30.75 8.37 9.04
C GLN A 194 -30.21 7.37 10.05
N ALA A 195 -30.25 6.07 9.74
CA ALA A 195 -29.66 5.02 10.58
C ALA A 195 -28.17 5.26 10.82
N ARG A 196 -27.40 5.55 9.75
CA ARG A 196 -25.97 5.89 9.87
C ARG A 196 -25.70 7.13 10.73
N ARG A 197 -26.55 8.15 10.64
CA ARG A 197 -26.43 9.36 11.48
C ARG A 197 -26.77 9.07 12.95
N ALA A 198 -27.75 8.20 13.20
CA ALA A 198 -28.09 7.76 14.55
C ALA A 198 -26.96 6.94 15.18
N ASP A 199 -26.38 6.00 14.42
CA ASP A 199 -25.24 5.20 14.87
C ASP A 199 -24.03 6.09 15.18
N GLN A 200 -23.72 7.05 14.28
CA GLN A 200 -22.62 8.00 14.49
C GLN A 200 -22.84 8.88 15.73
N GLY A 201 -24.06 9.39 15.92
CA GLY A 201 -24.41 10.17 17.11
C GLY A 201 -24.40 9.37 18.42
N GLN A 202 -24.66 8.05 18.37
CA GLN A 202 -24.50 7.17 19.53
C GLN A 202 -23.02 6.90 19.84
N THR A 203 -22.20 6.61 18.83
CA THR A 203 -20.74 6.47 19.03
C THR A 203 -20.10 7.76 19.57
N GLU A 204 -20.54 8.95 19.12
CA GLU A 204 -20.04 10.22 19.66
C GLU A 204 -20.48 10.48 21.11
N ARG A 205 -21.65 9.99 21.52
CA ARG A 205 -22.13 10.05 22.91
C ARG A 205 -21.42 9.04 23.82
N GLU A 206 -21.14 7.83 23.32
CA GLU A 206 -20.35 6.82 24.04
C GLU A 206 -18.90 7.27 24.24
N VAL A 207 -18.28 7.91 23.24
CA VAL A 207 -16.89 8.41 23.32
C VAL A 207 -16.74 9.60 24.27
N LYS A 208 -17.80 10.37 24.52
CA LYS A 208 -17.76 11.53 25.44
C LYS A 208 -18.15 11.21 26.89
N GLY A 209 -18.72 10.03 27.16
CA GLY A 209 -19.23 9.65 28.49
C GLY A 209 -18.56 8.43 29.11
N GLY A 210 -17.66 7.74 28.41
CA GLY A 210 -16.97 6.58 28.93
C GLY A 210 -15.59 6.95 29.46
N ASP A 211 -15.45 7.07 30.79
CA ASP A 211 -14.15 6.81 31.41
C ASP A 211 -13.73 5.40 30.99
N ASP A 212 -12.58 5.26 30.33
CA ASP A 212 -12.02 3.99 29.79
C ASP A 212 -11.87 2.89 30.86
N PHE A 213 -12.02 3.23 32.14
CA PHE A 213 -11.99 2.31 33.29
C PHE A 213 -13.34 1.64 33.62
N SER A 214 -14.46 2.10 33.05
CA SER A 214 -15.79 1.53 33.32
C SER A 214 -15.95 0.08 32.83
N ARG A 215 -15.12 -0.34 31.85
CA ARG A 215 -15.04 -1.75 31.39
C ARG A 215 -14.08 -2.60 32.21
N LEU A 216 -13.29 -1.99 33.10
CA LEU A 216 -12.27 -2.62 33.94
C LEU A 216 -12.73 -2.64 35.41
N GLN A 217 -14.01 -2.89 35.66
CA GLN A 217 -14.53 -3.10 37.01
C GLN A 217 -14.59 -4.60 37.29
N ASP A 218 -13.71 -5.09 38.16
CA ASP A 218 -13.85 -6.42 38.74
C ASP A 218 -15.01 -6.39 39.73
N LYS A 219 -16.03 -7.21 39.47
CA LYS A 219 -17.08 -7.49 40.44
C LYS A 219 -16.55 -8.52 41.44
N VAL A 220 -15.99 -8.03 42.54
CA VAL A 220 -15.52 -8.87 43.65
C VAL A 220 -16.66 -9.08 44.64
N GLU A 221 -17.18 -10.31 44.70
CA GLU A 221 -18.15 -10.71 45.72
C GLU A 221 -17.39 -11.08 47.00
N PHE A 222 -17.37 -10.19 47.99
CA PHE A 222 -16.66 -10.37 49.27
C PHE A 222 -17.45 -11.23 50.27
N ASN A 223 -17.91 -12.41 49.86
CA ASN A 223 -18.70 -13.30 50.72
C ASN A 223 -17.97 -14.59 51.13
N GLU A 224 -16.66 -14.70 50.87
CA GLU A 224 -15.87 -15.84 51.35
C GLU A 224 -15.03 -15.43 52.56
N VAL A 225 -15.44 -15.91 53.75
CA VAL A 225 -14.60 -15.90 54.95
C VAL A 225 -13.61 -17.07 54.85
N VAL A 226 -12.35 -16.77 54.56
CA VAL A 226 -11.29 -17.78 54.45
C VAL A 226 -10.84 -18.21 55.85
N HIS A 227 -11.30 -19.38 56.32
CA HIS A 227 -10.92 -19.91 57.63
C HIS A 227 -9.50 -20.48 57.70
N ARG A 228 -8.90 -20.89 56.57
CA ARG A 228 -7.55 -21.45 56.52
C ARG A 228 -6.91 -21.21 55.15
N PRO A 229 -5.61 -20.90 55.07
CA PRO A 229 -4.92 -20.77 53.80
C PRO A 229 -4.94 -22.07 52.98
N PRO A 230 -4.96 -21.97 51.63
CA PRO A 230 -4.97 -23.14 50.75
C PRO A 230 -3.69 -23.96 50.90
N GLN A 231 -3.83 -25.29 50.95
CA GLN A 231 -2.69 -26.21 51.00
C GLN A 231 -2.23 -26.57 49.59
N LEU A 232 -0.96 -26.30 49.29
CA LEU A 232 -0.32 -26.66 48.02
C LEU A 232 -0.01 -28.16 48.02
N SER A 233 -0.78 -28.96 47.27
CA SER A 233 -0.58 -30.41 47.14
C SER A 233 0.46 -30.81 46.08
N ALA A 234 0.89 -29.86 45.24
CA ALA A 234 1.85 -30.10 44.19
C ALA A 234 3.27 -29.70 44.64
N LEU A 235 4.18 -30.67 44.74
CA LEU A 235 5.60 -30.41 44.95
C LEU A 235 6.18 -29.66 43.74
N PRO A 236 7.04 -28.65 43.96
CA PRO A 236 7.69 -27.93 42.86
C PRO A 236 8.54 -28.91 42.05
N ARG A 237 8.43 -28.84 40.72
CA ARG A 237 9.31 -29.59 39.83
C ARG A 237 10.74 -29.09 40.04
N LYS A 238 11.67 -30.03 40.31
CA LYS A 238 13.09 -29.74 40.45
C LYS A 238 13.58 -29.02 39.19
N ALA A 239 14.26 -27.88 39.41
CA ALA A 239 14.92 -27.09 38.39
C ALA A 239 16.19 -27.80 37.87
#